data_AF-A0A7J4ICK9-F1
#
_entry.id   AF-A0A7J4ICK9-F1
#
_cell.length_a   1.000
_cell.length_b   1.000
_cell.length_c   1.000
_cell.angle_alpha   90.00
_cell.angle_beta   90.00
_cell.angle_gamma   90.00
#
_symmetry.space_group_name_H-M   'P 1'
#
loop_
_entity.id
_entity.type
_entity.pdbx_description
1 polymer ?
#
loop_
_entity_poly.entity_id
_entity_poly.type
_entity_poly.pdbx_seq_one_letter_code
_entity_poly.pdbx_strand_id
1 'polypeptide(L)'
;MDEQTIVSVSNINGAIEITGWNGDKVTVSAVKTSTSGEEELRKIIISVTQTENHLEIETKYTGQSLIQYGVDYSIRVPFNTT
;
A
#
# COMPACT_ATOMS: atom_id res chain seq x y z
N MET A 1 25.82 -10.60 5.59
CA MET A 1 25.11 -9.38 5.17
C MET A 1 23.69 -9.58 5.61
N ASP A 2 23.14 -8.68 6.41
CA ASP A 2 21.73 -8.76 6.77
C ASP A 2 20.92 -8.59 5.48
N GLU A 3 20.06 -9.56 5.16
CA GLU A 3 19.15 -9.45 4.02
C GLU A 3 18.15 -8.34 4.32
N GLN A 4 18.42 -7.16 3.79
CA GLN A 4 17.55 -6.01 3.92
C GLN A 4 16.36 -6.17 2.97
N THR A 5 15.16 -6.18 3.54
CA THR A 5 13.93 -6.10 2.76
C THR A 5 13.69 -4.64 2.37
N ILE A 6 13.30 -4.41 1.11
CA ILE A 6 12.89 -3.10 0.59
C ILE A 6 11.37 -3.11 0.44
N VAL A 7 10.69 -2.07 0.91
CA VAL A 7 9.23 -1.92 0.70
C VAL A 7 8.98 -0.69 -0.18
N SER A 8 8.35 -0.90 -1.33
CA SER A 8 7.94 0.19 -2.23
C SER A 8 6.43 0.28 -2.29
N VAL A 9 5.91 1.50 -2.14
CA VAL A 9 4.47 1.77 -2.14
C VAL A 9 4.18 2.83 -3.19
N SER A 10 3.38 2.48 -4.18
CA SER A 10 2.90 3.40 -5.21
C SER A 10 1.40 3.62 -5.01
N ASN A 11 1.05 4.81 -4.54
CA ASN A 11 -0.33 5.25 -4.40
C ASN A 11 -0.43 6.73 -4.75
N ILE A 12 -1.41 7.06 -5.60
CA ILE A 12 -1.61 8.41 -6.11
C ILE A 12 -2.70 9.19 -5.37
N ASN A 13 -3.53 8.54 -4.54
CA ASN A 13 -4.52 9.23 -3.71
C ASN A 13 -4.77 8.52 -2.37
N GLY A 14 -4.86 9.29 -1.29
CA GLY A 14 -4.95 8.80 0.09
C GLY A 14 -3.60 8.88 0.83
N ALA A 15 -3.64 8.64 2.14
CA ALA A 15 -2.48 8.73 3.01
C ALA A 15 -1.62 7.46 2.95
N ILE A 16 -0.31 7.61 3.16
CA ILE A 16 0.60 6.50 3.41
C ILE A 16 1.32 6.78 4.72
N GLU A 17 1.11 5.93 5.71
CA GLU A 17 1.86 5.93 6.96
C GLU A 17 2.73 4.68 7.03
N ILE A 18 4.03 4.86 7.27
CA ILE A 18 5.00 3.78 7.44
C ILE A 18 5.62 3.90 8.82
N THR A 19 5.57 2.82 9.59
CA THR A 19 6.10 2.76 10.97
C THR A 19 7.02 1.57 11.16
N GLY A 20 8.16 1.80 11.82
CA GLY A 20 9.06 0.74 12.24
C GLY A 20 8.54 0.01 13.49
N TRP A 21 8.71 -1.31 13.58
CA TRP A 21 8.29 -2.09 14.76
C TRP A 21 9.19 -3.31 15.04
N ASN A 22 9.09 -3.84 16.27
CA ASN A 22 9.84 -5.03 16.75
C ASN A 22 9.30 -6.38 16.22
N GLY A 23 8.61 -6.37 15.07
CA GLY A 23 8.12 -7.60 14.43
C GLY A 23 9.10 -8.14 13.39
N ASP A 24 8.87 -9.38 12.96
CA ASP A 24 9.63 -10.08 11.91
C ASP A 24 8.93 -10.07 10.54
N LYS A 25 7.80 -9.37 10.44
CA LYS A 25 6.94 -9.33 9.24
C LYS A 25 6.61 -7.90 8.83
N VAL A 26 6.45 -7.70 7.52
CA VAL A 26 5.79 -6.50 7.00
C VAL A 26 4.28 -6.69 7.12
N THR A 27 3.59 -5.75 7.77
CA THR A 27 2.13 -5.73 7.85
C THR A 27 1.59 -4.57 7.04
N VAL A 28 0.65 -4.84 6.14
CA VAL A 28 0.02 -3.85 5.29
C VAL A 28 -1.47 -3.81 5.60
N SER A 29 -1.97 -2.67 6.07
CA SER A 29 -3.40 -2.38 6.14
C SER A 29 -3.74 -1.34 5.08
N ALA A 30 -4.79 -1.61 4.29
CA ALA A 30 -5.24 -0.73 3.22
C ALA A 30 -6.74 -0.52 3.35
N VAL A 31 -7.18 0.74 3.39
CA VAL A 31 -8.58 1.14 3.45
C VAL A 31 -8.94 1.88 2.17
N LYS A 32 -9.81 1.28 1.37
CA LYS A 32 -10.35 1.92 0.16
C LYS A 32 -11.41 2.95 0.58
N THR A 33 -11.32 4.17 0.05
CA THR A 33 -12.25 5.26 0.32
C THR A 33 -12.92 5.73 -0.97
N SER A 34 -14.18 6.18 -0.88
CA SER A 34 -14.96 6.71 -2.00
C SER A 34 -16.01 7.70 -1.49
N THR A 35 -16.23 8.78 -2.23
CA THR A 35 -17.29 9.76 -1.96
C THR A 35 -18.61 9.45 -2.66
N SER A 36 -18.59 8.50 -3.61
CA SER A 36 -19.66 8.33 -4.62
C SER A 36 -20.28 6.93 -4.62
N GLY A 37 -19.92 6.08 -3.65
CA GLY A 37 -20.50 4.76 -3.42
C GLY A 37 -19.57 3.58 -3.71
N GLU A 38 -20.09 2.37 -3.52
CA GLU A 38 -19.34 1.10 -3.55
C GLU A 38 -18.80 0.74 -4.95
N GLU A 39 -19.47 1.16 -6.02
CA GLU A 39 -19.02 0.95 -7.41
C GLU A 39 -17.62 1.49 -7.66
N GLU A 40 -17.30 2.67 -7.09
CA GLU A 40 -15.98 3.29 -7.24
C GLU A 40 -14.90 2.50 -6.50
N LEU A 41 -15.23 1.86 -5.36
CA LEU A 41 -14.28 1.03 -4.61
C LEU A 41 -13.81 -0.17 -5.45
N ARG A 42 -14.65 -0.67 -6.37
CA ARG A 42 -14.31 -1.77 -7.27
C ARG A 42 -13.36 -1.36 -8.40
N LYS A 43 -13.22 -0.06 -8.66
CA LYS A 43 -12.27 0.50 -9.63
C LYS A 43 -10.86 0.66 -9.05
N ILE A 44 -10.70 0.41 -7.75
CA ILE A 44 -9.41 0.41 -7.07
C ILE A 44 -8.89 -1.02 -7.03
N ILE A 45 -7.71 -1.23 -7.60
CA ILE A 45 -6.99 -2.49 -7.58
C ILE A 45 -5.70 -2.28 -6.78
N ILE A 46 -5.48 -3.12 -5.78
CA ILE A 46 -4.25 -3.11 -4.98
C ILE A 46 -3.51 -4.41 -5.31
N SER A 47 -2.32 -4.28 -5.87
CA SER A 47 -1.44 -5.41 -6.18
C SER A 47 -0.30 -5.44 -5.18
N VAL A 48 -0.04 -6.62 -4.60
CA VAL A 48 1.11 -6.85 -3.73
C VAL A 48 1.96 -7.93 -4.37
N THR A 49 3.19 -7.57 -4.73
CA THR A 49 4.15 -8.47 -5.37
C THR A 49 5.37 -8.60 -4.47
N GLN A 50 5.71 -9.83 -4.11
CA GLN A 50 6.94 -10.13 -3.40
C GLN A 50 7.93 -10.77 -4.37
N THR A 51 9.13 -10.19 -4.45
CA THR A 51 10.32 -10.82 -5.04
C THR A 51 11.30 -11.16 -3.91
N GLU A 52 12.56 -11.53 -4.21
CA GLU A 52 13.51 -12.03 -3.21
C GLU A 52 13.60 -11.16 -1.94
N ASN A 53 13.99 -9.89 -2.10
CA ASN A 53 14.17 -8.94 -1.00
C ASN A 53 13.33 -7.67 -1.17
N HIS A 54 12.35 -7.68 -2.07
CA HIS A 54 11.55 -6.50 -2.39
C HIS A 54 10.05 -6.82 -2.36
N LEU A 55 9.32 -6.02 -1.59
CA LEU A 55 7.87 -6.01 -1.53
C LEU A 55 7.35 -4.76 -2.23
N GLU A 56 6.66 -4.95 -3.34
CA GLU A 56 6.03 -3.88 -4.11
C GLU A 56 4.52 -3.86 -3.86
N ILE A 57 4.01 -2.69 -3.49
CA ILE A 57 2.59 -2.41 -3.28
C ILE A 57 2.19 -1.35 -4.30
N GLU A 58 1.36 -1.72 -5.27
CA GLU A 58 0.91 -0.83 -6.33
C GLU A 58 -0.61 -0.65 -6.28
N THR A 59 -1.05 0.61 -6.30
CA THR A 59 -2.47 0.96 -6.41
C THR A 59 -2.80 1.42 -7.81
N LYS A 60 -3.69 0.69 -8.48
CA LYS A 60 -4.22 1.05 -9.80
C LYS A 60 -5.66 1.51 -9.69
N TYR A 61 -5.95 2.58 -10.41
CA TYR A 61 -7.27 3.20 -10.46
C TYR A 61 -7.79 3.13 -11.89
N THR A 62 -8.90 2.42 -12.10
CA THR A 62 -9.48 2.20 -13.45
C THR A 62 -10.61 3.18 -13.79
N GLY A 63 -10.95 4.10 -12.88
CA GLY A 63 -11.93 5.15 -13.08
C GLY A 63 -11.36 6.42 -13.74
N GLN A 64 -12.23 7.30 -14.23
CA GLN A 64 -11.82 8.53 -14.91
C GLN A 64 -11.51 9.70 -13.98
N SER A 65 -11.96 9.66 -12.71
CA SER A 65 -11.86 10.79 -11.77
C SER A 65 -11.10 10.39 -10.51
N LEU A 66 -9.82 10.75 -10.42
CA LEU A 66 -8.95 10.42 -9.28
C LEU A 66 -9.32 11.15 -7.97
N ILE A 67 -10.17 12.17 -8.04
CA ILE A 67 -10.57 13.01 -6.91
C ILE A 67 -11.66 12.39 -6.02
N GLN A 68 -12.32 11.31 -6.45
CA GLN A 68 -13.50 10.76 -5.76
C GLN A 68 -13.25 9.47 -4.99
N TYR A 69 -12.03 8.92 -5.05
CA TYR A 69 -11.67 7.67 -4.40
C TYR A 69 -10.17 7.61 -4.11
N GLY A 70 -9.76 6.86 -3.09
CA GLY A 70 -8.36 6.73 -2.69
C GLY A 70 -8.11 5.49 -1.85
N VAL A 71 -6.87 5.32 -1.42
CA VAL A 71 -6.48 4.25 -0.49
C VAL A 71 -5.60 4.82 0.60
N ASP A 72 -6.02 4.63 1.85
CA ASP A 72 -5.19 4.94 3.00
C ASP A 72 -4.42 3.69 3.43
N TYR A 73 -3.10 3.81 3.51
CA TYR A 73 -2.19 2.75 3.89
C TYR A 73 -1.60 3.00 5.28
N SER A 74 -1.65 1.97 6.12
CA SER A 74 -0.87 1.87 7.35
C SER A 74 0.04 0.66 7.24
N ILE A 75 1.34 0.90 7.14
CA ILE A 75 2.36 -0.12 6.89
C ILE A 75 3.29 -0.18 8.09
N ARG A 76 3.50 -1.40 8.61
CA ARG A 76 4.45 -1.68 9.68
C ARG A 76 5.60 -2.51 9.13
N VAL A 77 6.81 -1.99 9.22
CA VAL A 77 8.02 -2.63 8.70
C VAL A 77 8.99 -2.98 9.83
N PRO A 78 9.60 -4.17 9.82
CA PRO A 78 10.70 -4.48 10.72
C PRO A 78 11.80 -3.41 10.65
N PHE A 79 12.48 -3.10 11.75
CA PHE A 79 13.49 -2.03 11.80
C PHE A 79 14.69 -2.21 10.86
N ASN A 80 14.89 -3.42 10.31
CA ASN A 80 15.90 -3.72 9.30
C ASN A 80 15.38 -3.59 7.85
N THR A 81 14.20 -3.00 7.63
CA THR A 81 13.59 -2.74 6.31
C THR A 81 13.89 -1.32 5.86
N THR A 82 14.13 -1.14 4.56
CA THR A 82 14.28 0.17 3.89
C THR A 82 13.04 0.55 3.10
#